data_AF-A0A066WVQ0-F1
#
_entry.id   AF-A0A066WVQ0-F1
#
_cell.length_a   1.000
_cell.length_b   1.000
_cell.length_c   1.000
_cell.angle_alpha   90.00
_cell.angle_beta   90.00
_cell.angle_gamma   90.00
#
_symmetry.space_group_name_H-M   'P 1'
#
loop_
_entity.id
_entity.type
_entity.pdbx_description
1 polymer ?
#
loop_
_entity_poly.entity_id
_entity_poly.type
_entity_poly.pdbx_seq_one_letter_code
_entity_poly.pdbx_strand_id
1 'polypeptide(L)'
;MNTLGSPNVYTRTAIQVASGLGRVPVLPMFHTLDQISLPSSVVSRAATPSLRHLDRLAGHDLDEAEEPRNILSTLRQAVWSHAAAVAADDIRIVMNTADNAILHYLYAERRTATPVQKRFIVLISAAHVFLYAVLREVPTTGHMGRILVTRLRAALEDADAIALVWVSHDAALLWILFVGFVGSGTAEDRAWFASRLVEVLKRARDVLPPERCTRENLQQLLTAFLWRDKFCLPALDDAWALWKRGVT
;
A
#
# COMPACT_ATOMS: atom_id res chain seq x y z
N MET A 1 -37.82 -1.68 22.56
CA MET A 1 -37.27 -0.89 21.44
C MET A 1 -35.80 -1.25 21.32
N ASN A 2 -35.49 -2.15 20.39
CA ASN A 2 -34.13 -2.63 20.18
C ASN A 2 -33.30 -1.53 19.52
N THR A 3 -32.12 -1.30 20.07
CA THR A 3 -31.09 -0.40 19.60
C THR A 3 -30.72 -0.75 18.16
N LEU A 4 -31.17 0.07 17.21
CA LEU A 4 -30.61 0.11 15.86
C LEU A 4 -29.10 0.34 15.99
N GLY A 5 -28.32 -0.67 15.62
CA GLY A 5 -26.86 -0.58 15.60
C GLY A 5 -26.45 0.66 14.79
N SER A 6 -25.51 1.42 15.32
CA SER A 6 -25.04 2.66 14.70
C SER A 6 -24.63 2.38 13.24
N PRO A 7 -25.11 3.15 12.23
CA PRO A 7 -24.88 2.89 10.81
C PRO A 7 -23.38 2.75 10.46
N ASN A 8 -22.54 3.45 11.22
CA ASN A 8 -21.09 3.41 11.17
C ASN A 8 -20.47 2.00 11.42
N VAL A 9 -21.13 1.14 12.20
CA VAL A 9 -20.68 -0.24 12.47
C VAL A 9 -20.97 -1.15 11.29
N TYR A 10 -22.10 -0.96 10.61
CA TYR A 10 -22.52 -1.78 9.47
C TYR A 10 -21.65 -1.55 8.24
N THR A 11 -21.30 -0.30 7.91
CA THR A 11 -20.43 0.01 6.76
C THR A 11 -19.02 -0.51 6.95
N ARG A 12 -18.43 -0.32 8.14
CA ARG A 12 -17.08 -0.83 8.45
C ARG A 12 -17.03 -2.35 8.33
N THR A 13 -18.00 -3.04 8.92
CA THR A 13 -18.04 -4.51 8.92
C THR A 13 -18.24 -5.04 7.50
N ALA A 14 -19.11 -4.41 6.71
CA ALA A 14 -19.33 -4.79 5.32
C ALA A 14 -18.06 -4.64 4.46
N ILE A 15 -17.35 -3.51 4.60
CA ILE A 15 -16.08 -3.27 3.89
C ILE A 15 -15.03 -4.30 4.33
N GLN A 16 -14.88 -4.54 5.63
CA GLN A 16 -13.89 -5.52 6.11
C GLN A 16 -14.19 -6.94 5.63
N VAL A 17 -15.46 -7.34 5.62
CA VAL A 17 -15.89 -8.63 5.06
C VAL A 17 -15.61 -8.69 3.56
N ALA A 18 -15.91 -7.62 2.82
CA ALA A 18 -15.62 -7.53 1.39
C ALA A 18 -14.11 -7.64 1.10
N SER A 19 -13.27 -6.97 1.90
CA SER A 19 -11.81 -7.11 1.87
C SER A 19 -11.35 -8.53 2.15
N GLY A 20 -11.92 -9.20 3.16
CA GLY A 20 -11.60 -10.61 3.43
C GLY A 20 -11.97 -11.53 2.28
N LEU A 21 -13.11 -11.27 1.63
CA LEU A 21 -13.60 -12.06 0.51
C LEU A 21 -12.99 -11.70 -0.85
N GLY A 22 -12.33 -10.54 -0.96
CA GLY A 22 -11.74 -10.09 -2.23
C GLY A 22 -12.81 -9.73 -3.25
N ARG A 23 -13.80 -8.95 -2.82
CA ARG A 23 -14.92 -8.50 -3.66
C ARG A 23 -15.26 -7.05 -3.39
N VAL A 24 -15.96 -6.43 -4.33
CA VAL A 24 -16.55 -5.09 -4.13
C VAL A 24 -17.61 -5.15 -3.02
N PRO A 25 -17.67 -4.15 -2.12
CA PRO A 25 -18.77 -4.04 -1.16
C PRO A 25 -20.12 -3.92 -1.87
N VAL A 26 -21.10 -4.72 -1.45
CA VAL A 26 -22.46 -4.70 -2.02
C VAL A 26 -23.30 -3.54 -1.45
N LEU A 27 -22.98 -3.11 -0.24
CA LEU A 27 -23.68 -2.01 0.42
C LEU A 27 -22.99 -0.68 0.13
N PRO A 28 -23.75 0.39 -0.15
CA PRO A 28 -23.19 1.71 -0.38
C PRO A 28 -22.46 2.22 0.88
N MET A 29 -21.43 3.03 0.67
CA MET A 29 -20.85 3.80 1.75
C MET A 29 -21.82 4.91 2.17
N PHE A 30 -22.25 4.90 3.43
CA PHE A 30 -23.10 5.97 3.98
C PHE A 30 -22.27 7.20 4.40
N HIS A 31 -20.97 7.02 4.63
CA HIS A 31 -20.04 8.08 4.98
C HIS A 31 -18.86 8.09 4.02
N THR A 32 -18.64 9.25 3.42
CA THR A 32 -17.67 9.49 2.35
C THR A 32 -16.91 10.79 2.63
N LEU A 33 -15.82 11.04 1.89
CA LEU A 33 -14.92 12.17 2.15
C LEU A 33 -15.59 13.55 2.05
N ASP A 34 -16.69 13.68 1.31
CA ASP A 34 -17.51 14.90 1.21
C ASP A 34 -18.18 15.30 2.53
N GLN A 35 -18.29 14.37 3.49
CA GLN A 35 -18.93 14.60 4.79
C GLN A 35 -17.95 15.08 5.87
N ILE A 36 -16.65 15.07 5.59
CA ILE A 36 -15.61 15.47 6.54
C ILE A 36 -14.73 16.55 5.94
N SER A 37 -14.21 17.44 6.81
CA SER A 37 -13.25 18.47 6.42
C SER A 37 -11.95 18.23 7.18
N LEU A 38 -10.97 17.64 6.49
CA LEU A 38 -9.64 17.47 7.06
C LEU A 38 -8.94 18.83 7.18
N PRO A 39 -8.13 19.05 8.23
CA PRO A 39 -7.32 20.26 8.34
C PRO A 39 -6.44 20.46 7.11
N SER A 40 -6.30 21.71 6.64
CA SER A 40 -5.45 22.05 5.50
C SER A 40 -3.98 21.63 5.70
N SER A 41 -3.51 21.59 6.95
CA SER A 41 -2.20 21.05 7.32
C SER A 41 -2.06 19.55 7.03
N VAL A 42 -3.11 18.75 7.21
CA VAL A 42 -3.12 17.32 6.85
C VAL A 42 -3.09 17.16 5.34
N VAL A 43 -3.95 17.88 4.62
CA VAL A 43 -4.06 17.79 3.16
C VAL A 43 -2.76 18.22 2.48
N SER A 44 -2.18 19.35 2.90
CA SER A 44 -0.92 19.87 2.34
C SER A 44 0.27 18.93 2.62
N ARG A 45 0.36 18.36 3.83
CA ARG A 45 1.40 17.36 4.15
C ARG A 45 1.21 16.07 3.37
N ALA A 46 -0.03 15.61 3.17
CA ALA A 46 -0.31 14.42 2.36
C ALA A 46 0.09 14.58 0.89
N ALA A 47 0.06 15.81 0.36
CA ALA A 47 0.49 16.12 -1.00
C ALA A 47 2.02 16.03 -1.19
N THR A 48 2.80 16.00 -0.10
CA THR A 48 4.28 16.05 -0.14
C THR A 48 4.90 14.78 0.47
N PRO A 49 5.83 14.09 -0.23
CA PRO A 49 6.36 14.39 -1.56
C PRO A 49 5.37 14.04 -2.68
N SER A 50 5.51 14.65 -3.86
CA SER A 50 4.56 14.43 -4.97
C SER A 50 4.48 12.96 -5.41
N LEU A 51 3.26 12.50 -5.72
CA LEU A 51 2.98 11.19 -6.32
C LEU A 51 3.23 11.14 -7.85
N ARG A 52 3.85 12.16 -8.44
CA ARG A 52 4.20 12.19 -9.88
C ARG A 52 5.10 11.05 -10.36
N HIS A 53 5.78 10.36 -9.46
CA HIS A 53 6.52 9.16 -9.83
C HIS A 53 5.61 8.02 -10.35
N LEU A 54 4.30 8.08 -10.06
CA LEU A 54 3.31 7.16 -10.63
C LEU A 54 3.07 7.42 -12.13
N ASP A 55 3.32 8.63 -12.65
CA ASP A 55 3.24 8.92 -14.09
C ASP A 55 4.21 8.02 -14.87
N ARG A 56 5.38 7.75 -14.29
CA ARG A 56 6.35 6.82 -14.89
C ARG A 56 5.82 5.38 -14.90
N LEU A 57 5.03 5.00 -13.91
CA LEU A 57 4.42 3.67 -13.84
C LEU A 57 3.29 3.51 -14.85
N ALA A 58 2.59 4.60 -15.18
CA ALA A 58 1.53 4.67 -16.19
C ALA A 58 2.08 4.55 -17.63
N GLY A 59 3.31 5.02 -17.86
CA GLY A 59 3.92 5.00 -19.19
C GLY A 59 3.31 6.06 -20.10
N HIS A 60 2.63 5.65 -21.17
CA HIS A 60 2.07 6.56 -22.17
C HIS A 60 0.65 7.03 -21.85
N ASP A 61 -0.11 6.23 -21.10
CA ASP A 61 -1.46 6.56 -20.69
C ASP A 61 -1.44 7.01 -19.22
N LEU A 62 -1.51 8.33 -19.01
CA LEU A 62 -1.47 8.91 -17.68
C LEU A 62 -2.77 8.71 -16.90
N ASP A 63 -3.88 8.43 -17.59
CA ASP A 63 -5.19 8.26 -16.97
C ASP A 63 -5.21 6.97 -16.12
N GLU A 64 -4.41 5.96 -16.48
CA GLU A 64 -4.21 4.75 -15.68
C GLU A 64 -3.68 5.04 -14.25
N ALA A 65 -3.00 6.17 -14.04
CA ALA A 65 -2.45 6.56 -12.74
C ALA A 65 -3.41 7.37 -11.86
N GLU A 66 -4.56 7.83 -12.38
CA GLU A 66 -5.44 8.74 -11.65
C GLU A 66 -6.04 8.09 -10.40
N GLU A 67 -6.73 6.96 -10.59
CA GLU A 67 -7.37 6.23 -9.48
C GLU A 67 -6.34 5.71 -8.45
N PRO A 68 -5.21 5.08 -8.85
CA PRO A 68 -4.14 4.73 -7.92
C PRO A 68 -3.57 5.91 -7.13
N ARG A 69 -3.42 7.08 -7.76
CA ARG A 69 -2.94 8.30 -7.11
C ARG A 69 -3.95 8.81 -6.08
N ASN A 70 -5.23 8.79 -6.39
CA ASN A 70 -6.29 9.19 -5.47
C ASN A 70 -6.34 8.27 -4.25
N ILE A 71 -6.20 6.96 -4.45
CA ILE A 71 -6.09 5.97 -3.36
C ILE A 71 -4.89 6.29 -2.45
N LEU A 72 -3.70 6.42 -3.02
CA LEU A 72 -2.47 6.69 -2.25
C LEU A 72 -2.51 8.05 -1.55
N SER A 73 -3.07 9.08 -2.19
CA SER A 73 -3.28 10.40 -1.59
C SER A 73 -4.21 10.32 -0.36
N THR A 74 -5.32 9.58 -0.48
CA THR A 74 -6.28 9.36 0.62
C THR A 74 -5.62 8.61 1.78
N LEU A 75 -4.81 7.58 1.49
CA LEU A 75 -4.07 6.86 2.53
C LEU A 75 -3.03 7.73 3.22
N ARG A 76 -2.36 8.65 2.52
CA ARG A 76 -1.47 9.63 3.15
C ARG A 76 -2.20 10.62 4.04
N GLN A 77 -3.40 11.03 3.65
CA GLN A 77 -4.25 11.84 4.53
C GLN A 77 -4.54 11.06 5.82
N ALA A 78 -4.87 9.77 5.74
CA ALA A 78 -5.05 8.94 6.94
C ALA A 78 -3.79 8.86 7.82
N VAL A 79 -2.59 8.70 7.21
CA VAL A 79 -1.30 8.73 7.93
C VAL A 79 -1.14 10.03 8.71
N TRP A 80 -1.36 11.18 8.05
CA TRP A 80 -1.16 12.49 8.67
C TRP A 80 -2.25 12.87 9.67
N SER A 81 -3.49 12.41 9.46
CA SER A 81 -4.58 12.64 10.42
C SER A 81 -4.28 12.01 11.78
N HIS A 82 -3.62 10.86 11.82
CA HIS A 82 -3.15 10.24 13.09
C HIS A 82 -2.15 11.13 13.84
N ALA A 83 -1.39 11.97 13.14
CA ALA A 83 -0.43 12.88 13.75
C ALA A 83 -1.04 14.25 14.11
N ALA A 84 -2.26 14.54 13.67
CA ALA A 84 -2.81 15.91 13.62
C ALA A 84 -4.12 16.09 14.41
N ALA A 85 -4.25 15.50 15.60
CA ALA A 85 -5.40 15.66 16.51
C ALA A 85 -6.80 15.57 15.84
N VAL A 86 -6.91 14.86 14.72
CA VAL A 86 -8.15 14.67 13.97
C VAL A 86 -9.05 13.71 14.73
N ALA A 87 -10.36 13.93 14.70
CA ALA A 87 -11.33 13.05 15.34
C ALA A 87 -11.20 11.62 14.80
N ALA A 88 -11.23 10.63 15.70
CA ALA A 88 -11.07 9.23 15.31
C ALA A 88 -12.12 8.75 14.29
N ASP A 89 -13.32 9.36 14.30
CA ASP A 89 -14.38 9.07 13.34
C ASP A 89 -13.99 9.50 11.93
N ASP A 90 -13.45 10.71 11.77
CA ASP A 90 -13.00 11.23 10.48
C ASP A 90 -11.86 10.39 9.92
N ILE A 91 -10.88 10.01 10.75
CA ILE A 91 -9.79 9.12 10.35
C ILE A 91 -10.36 7.79 9.82
N ARG A 92 -11.40 7.25 10.49
CA ARG A 92 -12.07 6.03 10.07
C ARG A 92 -12.80 6.21 8.73
N ILE A 93 -13.46 7.34 8.51
CA ILE A 93 -14.13 7.65 7.23
C ILE A 93 -13.10 7.72 6.09
N VAL A 94 -11.95 8.38 6.30
CA VAL A 94 -10.85 8.41 5.32
C VAL A 94 -10.36 6.99 5.00
N MET A 95 -10.07 6.18 6.03
CA MET A 95 -9.59 4.81 5.85
C MET A 95 -10.62 3.91 5.14
N ASN A 96 -11.90 4.05 5.45
CA ASN A 96 -12.97 3.28 4.81
C ASN A 96 -13.16 3.71 3.35
N THR A 97 -13.04 5.01 3.07
CA THR A 97 -13.11 5.52 1.69
C THR A 97 -11.95 4.97 0.85
N ALA A 98 -10.73 4.98 1.39
CA ALA A 98 -9.58 4.37 0.73
C ALA A 98 -9.77 2.87 0.50
N ASP A 99 -10.25 2.11 1.50
CA ASP A 99 -10.52 0.68 1.38
C ASP A 99 -11.55 0.38 0.28
N ASN A 100 -12.64 1.14 0.24
CA ASN A 100 -13.67 0.99 -0.79
C ASN A 100 -13.10 1.24 -2.19
N ALA A 101 -12.34 2.33 -2.37
CA ALA A 101 -11.67 2.63 -3.64
C ALA A 101 -10.69 1.53 -4.05
N ILE A 102 -9.91 0.98 -3.11
CA ILE A 102 -9.04 -0.19 -3.35
C ILE A 102 -9.85 -1.39 -3.85
N LEU A 103 -10.96 -1.72 -3.19
CA LEU A 103 -11.78 -2.88 -3.57
C LEU A 103 -12.42 -2.70 -4.95
N HIS A 104 -12.88 -1.51 -5.28
CA HIS A 104 -13.38 -1.21 -6.62
C HIS A 104 -12.27 -1.32 -7.67
N TYR A 105 -11.11 -0.74 -7.41
CA TYR A 105 -9.95 -0.83 -8.31
C TYR A 105 -9.54 -2.27 -8.60
N LEU A 106 -9.50 -3.12 -7.56
CA LEU A 106 -9.02 -4.50 -7.67
C LEU A 106 -10.08 -5.48 -8.22
N TYR A 107 -11.38 -5.22 -7.99
CA TYR A 107 -12.42 -6.25 -8.15
C TYR A 107 -13.68 -5.83 -8.93
N ALA A 108 -13.86 -4.56 -9.29
CA ALA A 108 -15.09 -4.11 -9.97
C ALA A 108 -15.25 -4.70 -11.37
N GLU A 109 -14.17 -4.88 -12.12
CA GLU A 109 -14.21 -5.44 -13.48
C GLU A 109 -12.98 -6.30 -13.76
N ARG A 110 -13.16 -7.39 -14.53
CA ARG A 110 -12.05 -8.20 -15.06
C ARG A 110 -11.36 -7.43 -16.18
N ARG A 111 -10.45 -6.53 -15.82
CA ARG A 111 -9.57 -5.88 -16.81
C ARG A 111 -8.73 -6.95 -17.51
N THR A 112 -8.67 -6.93 -18.83
CA THR A 112 -7.61 -7.63 -19.57
C THR A 112 -6.31 -6.94 -19.22
N ALA A 113 -5.63 -7.43 -18.18
CA ALA A 113 -4.60 -6.66 -17.50
C ALA A 113 -3.39 -6.43 -18.42
N THR A 114 -3.31 -5.22 -18.98
CA THR A 114 -2.11 -4.73 -19.65
C THR A 114 -0.92 -4.77 -18.66
N PRO A 115 0.34 -4.73 -19.12
CA PRO A 115 1.48 -4.66 -18.22
C PRO A 115 1.39 -3.50 -17.22
N VAL A 116 0.88 -2.34 -17.67
CA VAL A 116 0.66 -1.15 -16.83
C VAL A 116 -0.37 -1.45 -15.74
N GLN A 117 -1.52 -2.00 -16.13
CA GLN A 117 -2.58 -2.39 -15.18
C GLN A 117 -2.08 -3.42 -14.18
N LYS A 118 -1.29 -4.42 -14.59
CA LYS A 118 -0.71 -5.39 -13.65
C LYS A 118 0.18 -4.72 -12.62
N ARG A 119 1.01 -3.74 -13.01
CA ARG A 119 1.84 -2.98 -12.04
C ARG A 119 0.99 -2.25 -11.01
N PHE A 120 -0.08 -1.60 -11.45
CA PHE A 120 -0.97 -0.89 -10.53
C PHE A 120 -1.80 -1.84 -9.67
N ILE A 121 -2.24 -2.99 -10.18
CA ILE A 121 -2.90 -4.03 -9.37
C ILE A 121 -2.00 -4.47 -8.22
N VAL A 122 -0.71 -4.71 -8.49
CA VAL A 122 0.26 -5.07 -7.45
C VAL A 122 0.48 -3.90 -6.48
N LEU A 123 0.64 -2.67 -7.00
CA LEU A 123 0.81 -1.47 -6.16
C LEU A 123 -0.37 -1.26 -5.21
N ILE A 124 -1.60 -1.40 -5.71
CA ILE A 124 -2.82 -1.22 -4.93
C ILE A 124 -3.07 -2.40 -3.98
N SER A 125 -2.67 -3.61 -4.35
CA SER A 125 -2.64 -4.76 -3.42
C SER A 125 -1.67 -4.49 -2.26
N ALA A 126 -0.51 -3.88 -2.51
CA ALA A 126 0.42 -3.48 -1.47
C ALA A 126 -0.17 -2.36 -0.60
N ALA A 127 -0.83 -1.36 -1.20
CA ALA A 127 -1.54 -0.33 -0.45
C ALA A 127 -2.63 -0.92 0.46
N HIS A 128 -3.30 -2.00 0.03
CA HIS A 128 -4.29 -2.72 0.85
C HIS A 128 -3.65 -3.40 2.07
N VAL A 129 -2.51 -4.07 1.88
CA VAL A 129 -1.71 -4.63 2.97
C VAL A 129 -1.26 -3.53 3.93
N PHE A 130 -0.77 -2.39 3.42
CA PHE A 130 -0.37 -1.26 4.25
C PHE A 130 -1.54 -0.71 5.09
N LEU A 131 -2.71 -0.52 4.47
CA LEU A 131 -3.91 -0.08 5.17
C LEU A 131 -4.24 -0.99 6.36
N TYR A 132 -4.20 -2.31 6.17
CA TYR A 132 -4.57 -3.25 7.22
C TYR A 132 -3.48 -3.43 8.28
N ALA A 133 -2.23 -3.63 7.87
CA ALA A 133 -1.13 -3.91 8.79
C ALA A 133 -0.65 -2.64 9.53
N VAL A 134 -0.61 -1.49 8.87
CA VAL A 134 0.05 -0.27 9.38
C VAL A 134 -0.95 0.79 9.86
N LEU A 135 -2.04 1.02 9.14
CA LEU A 135 -3.02 2.05 9.54
C LEU A 135 -4.07 1.51 10.49
N ARG A 136 -4.65 0.34 10.18
CA ARG A 136 -5.65 -0.32 11.03
C ARG A 136 -5.04 -1.18 12.13
N GLU A 137 -3.72 -1.36 12.11
CA GLU A 137 -2.96 -2.14 13.09
C GLU A 137 -3.54 -3.56 13.30
N VAL A 138 -4.06 -4.17 12.23
CA VAL A 138 -4.58 -5.54 12.28
C VAL A 138 -3.38 -6.49 12.44
N PRO A 139 -3.42 -7.44 13.40
CA PRO A 139 -2.34 -8.39 13.59
C PRO A 139 -2.00 -9.13 12.29
N THR A 140 -0.72 -9.11 11.89
CA THR A 140 -0.24 -9.71 10.64
C THR A 140 -0.41 -11.23 10.62
N THR A 141 -0.43 -11.87 11.79
CA THR A 141 -0.72 -13.31 11.96
C THR A 141 -2.21 -13.65 11.83
N GLY A 142 -3.09 -12.65 11.88
CA GLY A 142 -4.53 -12.81 11.73
C GLY A 142 -4.92 -13.22 10.31
N HIS A 143 -6.10 -13.85 10.18
CA HIS A 143 -6.59 -14.37 8.90
C HIS A 143 -6.66 -13.31 7.79
N MET A 144 -7.11 -12.10 8.14
CA MET A 144 -7.17 -10.97 7.20
C MET A 144 -5.78 -10.60 6.66
N GLY A 145 -4.80 -10.39 7.56
CA GLY A 145 -3.43 -10.04 7.16
C GLY A 145 -2.83 -11.08 6.23
N ARG A 146 -2.98 -12.36 6.58
CA ARG A 146 -2.52 -13.49 5.75
C ARG A 146 -3.16 -13.48 4.36
N ILE A 147 -4.48 -13.33 4.26
CA ILE A 147 -5.18 -13.28 2.97
C ILE A 147 -4.64 -12.16 2.09
N LEU A 148 -4.49 -10.95 2.65
CA LEU A 148 -4.03 -9.80 1.87
C LEU A 148 -2.59 -9.97 1.39
N VAL A 149 -1.71 -10.51 2.23
CA VAL A 149 -0.32 -10.82 1.86
C VAL A 149 -0.27 -11.92 0.79
N THR A 150 -1.06 -12.99 0.93
CA THR A 150 -1.15 -14.04 -0.10
C THR A 150 -1.63 -13.49 -1.43
N ARG A 151 -2.63 -12.60 -1.44
CA ARG A 151 -3.10 -11.94 -2.67
C ARG A 151 -2.06 -11.01 -3.27
N LEU A 152 -1.35 -10.23 -2.44
CA LEU A 152 -0.25 -9.40 -2.90
C LEU A 152 0.84 -10.25 -3.57
N ARG A 153 1.23 -11.36 -2.94
CA ARG A 153 2.22 -12.30 -3.49
C ARG A 153 1.75 -12.87 -4.83
N ALA A 154 0.52 -13.37 -4.90
CA ALA A 154 -0.06 -13.92 -6.12
C ALA A 154 -0.16 -12.87 -7.25
N ALA A 155 -0.56 -11.64 -6.94
CA ALA A 155 -0.60 -10.55 -7.91
C ALA A 155 0.80 -10.21 -8.44
N LEU A 156 1.82 -10.22 -7.56
CA LEU A 156 3.19 -9.96 -7.94
C LEU A 156 3.75 -11.08 -8.83
N GLU A 157 3.51 -12.34 -8.48
CA GLU A 157 3.89 -13.51 -9.29
C GLU A 157 3.21 -13.49 -10.68
N ASP A 158 1.94 -13.11 -10.75
CA ASP A 158 1.21 -12.95 -12.01
C ASP A 158 1.70 -11.77 -12.87
N ALA A 159 2.16 -10.68 -12.24
CA ALA A 159 2.81 -9.58 -12.94
C ALA A 159 4.17 -10.00 -13.51
N ASP A 160 4.96 -10.73 -12.72
CA ASP A 160 6.31 -11.18 -13.10
C ASP A 160 6.32 -12.18 -14.26
N ALA A 161 5.19 -12.83 -14.55
CA ALA A 161 5.02 -13.63 -15.76
C ALA A 161 5.17 -12.79 -17.05
N ILE A 162 5.01 -11.46 -16.96
CA ILE A 162 5.27 -10.52 -18.05
C ILE A 162 6.74 -10.09 -18.00
N ALA A 163 7.49 -10.47 -19.04
CA ALA A 163 8.89 -10.09 -19.17
C ALA A 163 9.08 -8.57 -19.06
N LEU A 164 10.08 -8.16 -18.27
CA LEU A 164 10.50 -6.77 -18.10
C LEU A 164 9.44 -5.82 -17.51
N VAL A 165 8.34 -6.32 -16.94
CA VAL A 165 7.26 -5.49 -16.41
C VAL A 165 7.77 -4.41 -15.43
N TRP A 166 8.76 -4.74 -14.61
CA TRP A 166 9.34 -3.85 -13.60
C TRP A 166 10.59 -3.07 -14.04
N VAL A 167 11.07 -3.25 -15.26
CA VAL A 167 12.27 -2.55 -15.73
C VAL A 167 12.04 -1.04 -15.67
N SER A 168 13.00 -0.31 -15.09
CA SER A 168 12.91 1.14 -14.84
C SER A 168 11.86 1.56 -13.79
N HIS A 169 11.26 0.60 -13.06
CA HIS A 169 10.24 0.84 -12.03
C HIS A 169 10.64 0.28 -10.66
N ASP A 170 11.95 0.15 -10.41
CA ASP A 170 12.50 -0.43 -9.17
C ASP A 170 11.99 0.28 -7.90
N ALA A 171 11.71 1.59 -7.94
CA ALA A 171 11.20 2.30 -6.78
C ALA A 171 9.83 1.79 -6.31
N ALA A 172 8.91 1.52 -7.26
CA ALA A 172 7.60 0.96 -6.95
C ALA A 172 7.73 -0.49 -6.47
N LEU A 173 8.56 -1.28 -7.16
CA LEU A 173 8.80 -2.68 -6.78
C LEU A 173 9.43 -2.80 -5.39
N LEU A 174 10.41 -1.96 -5.05
CA LEU A 174 11.01 -1.90 -3.71
C LEU A 174 9.98 -1.58 -2.64
N TRP A 175 9.10 -0.60 -2.89
CA TRP A 175 8.05 -0.27 -1.94
C TRP A 175 7.03 -1.40 -1.77
N ILE A 176 6.60 -2.02 -2.87
CA ILE A 176 5.70 -3.18 -2.87
C ILE A 176 6.28 -4.33 -2.04
N LEU A 177 7.54 -4.70 -2.30
CA LEU A 177 8.23 -5.77 -1.60
C LEU A 177 8.43 -5.44 -0.11
N PHE A 178 8.78 -4.19 0.18
CA PHE A 178 8.92 -3.71 1.56
C PHE A 178 7.60 -3.79 2.32
N VAL A 179 6.47 -3.39 1.71
CA VAL A 179 5.16 -3.49 2.34
C VAL A 179 4.74 -4.95 2.54
N GLY A 180 5.02 -5.83 1.57
CA GLY A 180 4.83 -7.27 1.74
C GLY A 180 5.63 -7.83 2.92
N PHE A 181 6.89 -7.42 3.06
CA PHE A 181 7.73 -7.76 4.22
C PHE A 181 7.15 -7.25 5.55
N VAL A 182 6.68 -6.00 5.61
CA VAL A 182 6.03 -5.39 6.79
C VAL A 182 4.73 -6.13 7.14
N GLY A 183 3.91 -6.45 6.14
CA GLY A 183 2.60 -7.07 6.33
C GLY A 183 2.65 -8.57 6.62
N SER A 184 3.79 -9.22 6.36
CA SER A 184 3.94 -10.67 6.50
C SER A 184 3.86 -11.13 7.96
N GLY A 185 2.87 -11.97 8.26
CA GLY A 185 2.71 -12.62 9.57
C GLY A 185 3.41 -13.97 9.69
N THR A 186 3.82 -14.58 8.58
CA THR A 186 4.51 -15.88 8.56
C THR A 186 6.00 -15.69 8.24
N ALA A 187 6.84 -16.60 8.73
CA ALA A 187 8.27 -16.58 8.40
C ALA A 187 8.51 -16.84 6.91
N GLU A 188 7.68 -17.68 6.27
CA GLU A 188 7.78 -18.01 4.85
C GLU A 188 7.51 -16.80 3.96
N ASP A 189 6.37 -16.13 4.12
CA ASP A 189 6.03 -14.94 3.32
C ASP A 189 7.06 -13.84 3.56
N ARG A 190 7.47 -13.64 4.81
CA ARG A 190 8.47 -12.64 5.17
C ARG A 190 9.81 -12.93 4.48
N ALA A 191 10.25 -14.18 4.46
CA ALA A 191 11.47 -14.59 3.77
C ALA A 191 11.35 -14.41 2.25
N TRP A 192 10.19 -14.72 1.67
CA TRP A 192 9.93 -14.55 0.24
C TRP A 192 10.00 -13.08 -0.20
N PHE A 193 9.34 -12.17 0.53
CA PHE A 193 9.44 -10.74 0.24
C PHE A 193 10.85 -10.19 0.47
N ALA A 194 11.53 -10.65 1.55
CA ALA A 194 12.88 -10.23 1.87
C ALA A 194 13.91 -10.64 0.82
N SER A 195 13.86 -11.87 0.31
CA SER A 195 14.81 -12.34 -0.70
C SER A 195 14.71 -11.49 -1.97
N ARG A 196 13.48 -11.24 -2.44
CA ARG A 196 13.24 -10.43 -3.63
C ARG A 196 13.59 -8.95 -3.42
N LEU A 197 13.34 -8.41 -2.23
CA LEU A 197 13.79 -7.05 -1.88
C LEU A 197 15.32 -6.94 -2.02
N VAL A 198 16.05 -7.91 -1.47
CA VAL A 198 17.51 -7.98 -1.54
C VAL A 198 18.00 -8.10 -2.99
N GLU A 199 17.32 -8.88 -3.83
CA GLU A 199 17.66 -8.99 -5.27
C GLU A 199 17.54 -7.65 -6.00
N VAL A 200 16.45 -6.89 -5.76
CA VAL A 200 16.26 -5.57 -6.38
C VAL A 200 17.31 -4.57 -5.86
N LEU A 201 17.64 -4.61 -4.57
CA LEU A 201 18.70 -3.75 -3.99
C LEU A 201 20.09 -4.09 -4.54
N LYS A 202 20.41 -5.38 -4.76
CA LYS A 202 21.67 -5.80 -5.39
C LYS A 202 21.77 -5.27 -6.81
N ARG A 203 20.71 -5.42 -7.62
CA ARG A 203 20.64 -4.87 -8.97
C ARG A 203 20.85 -3.35 -8.99
N ALA A 204 20.22 -2.63 -8.07
CA ALA A 204 20.37 -1.17 -7.96
C ALA A 204 21.81 -0.76 -7.64
N ARG A 205 22.50 -1.51 -6.76
CA ARG A 205 23.92 -1.27 -6.42
C ARG A 205 24.84 -1.46 -7.61
N ASP A 206 24.57 -2.44 -8.47
CA ASP A 206 25.43 -2.70 -9.63
C ASP A 206 25.31 -1.59 -10.69
N VAL A 207 24.26 -0.76 -10.62
CA VAL A 207 24.00 0.38 -11.52
C VAL A 207 24.35 1.73 -10.89
N LEU A 208 24.22 1.88 -9.57
CA LEU A 208 24.39 3.14 -8.86
C LEU A 208 25.72 3.23 -8.10
N PRO A 209 26.32 4.44 -7.98
CA PRO A 209 27.49 4.63 -7.12
C PRO A 209 27.23 4.17 -5.68
N PRO A 210 28.24 3.62 -4.97
CA PRO A 210 28.09 3.14 -3.59
C PRO A 210 27.53 4.20 -2.63
N GLU A 211 27.89 5.46 -2.83
CA GLU A 211 27.43 6.62 -2.04
C GLU A 211 25.92 6.84 -2.13
N ARG A 212 25.26 6.36 -3.19
CA ARG A 212 23.81 6.42 -3.34
C ARG A 212 23.09 5.24 -2.70
N CYS A 213 23.81 4.18 -2.34
CA CYS A 213 23.27 2.97 -1.73
C CYS A 213 23.32 3.08 -0.20
N THR A 214 22.59 4.05 0.36
CA THR A 214 22.50 4.29 1.81
C THR A 214 21.13 3.95 2.37
N ARG A 215 21.06 3.70 3.68
CA ARG A 215 19.80 3.40 4.38
C ARG A 215 18.83 4.57 4.25
N GLU A 216 19.37 5.78 4.34
CA GLU A 216 18.66 7.05 4.30
C GLU A 216 18.03 7.27 2.92
N ASN A 217 18.75 6.96 1.84
CA ASN A 217 18.21 7.04 0.48
C ASN A 217 17.10 6.01 0.25
N LEU A 218 17.26 4.78 0.77
CA LEU A 218 16.21 3.77 0.74
C LEU A 218 14.97 4.24 1.51
N GLN A 219 15.16 4.78 2.72
CA GLN A 219 14.07 5.35 3.51
C GLN A 219 13.36 6.46 2.73
N GLN A 220 14.11 7.40 2.15
CA GLN A 220 13.55 8.50 1.38
C GLN A 220 12.72 7.99 0.19
N LEU A 221 13.22 6.99 -0.53
CA LEU A 221 12.49 6.34 -1.62
C LEU A 221 11.19 5.69 -1.13
N LEU A 222 11.23 4.93 -0.05
CA LEU A 222 10.05 4.24 0.49
C LEU A 222 9.02 5.24 1.04
N THR A 223 9.48 6.30 1.70
CA THR A 223 8.60 7.37 2.22
C THR A 223 7.90 8.16 1.12
N ALA A 224 8.39 8.08 -0.13
CA ALA A 224 7.74 8.70 -1.26
C ALA A 224 6.39 8.05 -1.61
N PHE A 225 6.03 6.90 -1.06
CA PHE A 225 4.72 6.27 -1.22
C PHE A 225 3.88 6.47 0.05
N LEU A 226 3.76 5.43 0.89
CA LEU A 226 3.14 5.48 2.22
C LEU A 226 4.16 5.07 3.27
N TRP A 227 4.10 5.73 4.42
CA TRP A 227 5.06 5.50 5.50
C TRP A 227 4.49 5.87 6.86
N ARG A 228 4.83 5.06 7.88
CA ARG A 228 4.55 5.35 9.29
C ARG A 228 5.68 4.81 10.14
N ASP A 229 6.43 5.72 10.78
CA ASP A 229 7.66 5.41 11.51
C ASP A 229 7.54 4.22 12.47
N LYS A 230 6.45 4.16 13.25
CA LYS A 230 6.16 3.09 14.22
C LYS A 230 6.32 1.67 13.64
N PHE A 231 5.95 1.47 12.38
CA PHE A 231 5.96 0.15 11.73
C PHE A 231 7.08 0.02 10.71
N CYS A 232 7.36 1.11 9.98
CA CYS A 232 8.28 1.07 8.85
C CYS A 232 9.75 1.21 9.27
N LEU A 233 10.09 1.92 10.35
CA LEU A 233 11.50 2.04 10.78
C LEU A 233 12.09 0.70 11.23
N PRO A 234 11.45 -0.09 12.12
CA PRO A 234 12.00 -1.39 12.52
C PRO A 234 12.13 -2.35 11.33
N ALA A 235 11.14 -2.38 10.44
CA ALA A 235 11.18 -3.21 9.25
C ALA A 235 12.28 -2.78 8.27
N LEU A 236 12.53 -1.48 8.14
CA LEU A 236 13.64 -0.95 7.34
C LEU A 236 14.99 -1.38 7.92
N ASP A 237 15.16 -1.32 9.24
CA ASP A 237 16.39 -1.76 9.89
C ASP A 237 16.66 -3.26 9.67
N ASP A 238 15.62 -4.09 9.78
CA ASP A 238 15.70 -5.52 9.50
C ASP A 238 16.07 -5.78 8.03
N ALA A 239 15.37 -5.13 7.09
CA ALA A 239 15.62 -5.26 5.65
C ALA A 239 17.03 -4.79 5.27
N TRP A 240 17.47 -3.68 5.85
CA TRP A 240 18.80 -3.13 5.62
C TRP A 240 19.91 -4.03 6.18
N ALA A 241 19.70 -4.60 7.37
CA ALA A 241 20.62 -5.57 7.96
C ALA A 241 20.71 -6.85 7.13
N LEU A 242 19.57 -7.35 6.61
CA LEU A 242 19.52 -8.50 5.70
C LEU A 242 20.33 -8.26 4.43
N TRP A 243 20.14 -7.10 3.80
CA TRP A 243 20.90 -6.73 2.60
C TRP A 243 22.40 -6.64 2.88
N LYS A 244 22.82 -5.97 3.98
CA LYS A 244 24.25 -5.88 4.35
C LYS A 244 24.89 -7.25 4.59
N ARG A 245 24.21 -8.19 5.25
CA ARG A 245 24.71 -9.56 5.46
C ARG A 245 24.84 -10.36 4.17
N GLY A 246 24.03 -10.08 3.16
CA GLY A 246 24.10 -10.74 1.85
C GLY A 246 25.13 -10.13 0.89
N VAL A 247 25.91 -9.14 1.35
CA VAL A 247 26.94 -8.41 0.61
C VAL A 247 28.35 -8.68 1.16
N THR A 248 28.47 -8.99 2.46
CA THR A 248 29.69 -9.53 3.11
C THR A 248 29.87 -11.00 2.79
#